data_AF-A0A7X5E652-F1
#
_entry.id   AF-A0A7X5E652-F1
#
_cell.length_a   1.000
_cell.length_b   1.000
_cell.length_c   1.000
_cell.angle_alpha   90.00
_cell.angle_beta   90.00
_cell.angle_gamma   90.00
#
_symmetry.space_group_name_H-M   'P 1'
#
loop_
_entity.id
_entity.type
_entity.pdbx_description
1 polymer ?
#
loop_
_entity_poly.entity_id
_entity_poly.type
_entity_poly.pdbx_seq_one_letter_code
_entity_poly.pdbx_strand_id
1 'polypeptide(L)'
;MIIQNTDDGINWEMIQDELIDVSGKLPKTSKEYVASKKALSYAMSKDKKGIMDCIKNNFACFTSDIFKDVASGMLVEALKLLVL
;
A
#
# COMPACT_ATOMS: atom_id res chain seq x y z
N MET A 1 20.41 -4.67 17.43
CA MET A 1 19.06 -4.13 17.18
C MET A 1 19.24 -2.91 16.28
N ILE A 2 18.99 -3.05 14.99
CA ILE A 2 19.12 -1.91 14.07
C ILE A 2 17.83 -1.10 14.23
N ILE A 3 17.92 0.00 14.97
CA ILE A 3 16.85 1.00 15.04
C ILE A 3 16.94 1.78 13.73
N GLN A 4 16.13 1.43 12.74
CA GLN A 4 15.98 2.27 11.56
C GLN A 4 15.18 3.52 11.98
N ASN A 5 15.85 4.68 11.95
CA ASN A 5 15.18 5.98 12.02
C ASN A 5 14.20 6.09 10.85
N THR A 6 12.91 6.05 11.14
CA THR A 6 11.85 6.45 10.21
C THR A 6 11.43 7.86 10.60
N ASP A 7 11.71 8.84 9.73
CA ASP A 7 11.45 10.27 9.92
C ASP A 7 9.96 10.61 10.18
N ASP A 8 9.07 9.63 10.08
CA ASP A 8 7.62 9.74 10.22
C ASP A 8 6.95 8.52 10.90
N GLY A 9 7.73 7.59 11.46
CA GLY A 9 7.19 6.37 12.09
C GLY A 9 6.61 5.33 11.12
N ILE A 10 6.72 5.56 9.80
CA ILE A 10 6.17 4.66 8.79
C ILE A 10 7.18 3.55 8.49
N ASN A 11 6.76 2.29 8.63
CA ASN A 11 7.55 1.15 8.18
C ASN A 11 7.39 0.95 6.67
N TRP A 12 8.18 1.72 5.91
CA TRP A 12 8.16 1.70 4.44
C TRP A 12 8.50 0.34 3.84
N GLU A 13 9.42 -0.41 4.45
CA GLU A 13 9.84 -1.73 3.98
C GLU A 13 8.67 -2.72 4.04
N MET A 14 7.96 -2.78 5.17
CA MET A 14 6.75 -3.59 5.31
C MET A 14 5.68 -3.23 4.27
N ILE A 15 5.42 -1.94 4.05
CA ILE A 15 4.43 -1.49 3.06
C ILE A 15 4.84 -1.91 1.64
N GLN A 16 6.13 -1.80 1.31
CA GLN A 16 6.64 -2.20 -0.01
C GLN A 16 6.48 -3.71 -0.24
N ASP A 17 6.89 -4.53 0.73
CA ASP A 17 6.81 -5.98 0.64
C ASP A 17 5.36 -6.46 0.48
N GLU A 18 4.47 -5.92 1.31
CA GLU A 18 3.04 -6.22 1.28
C GLU A 18 2.40 -5.80 -0.05
N LEU A 19 2.74 -4.61 -0.58
CA LEU A 19 2.23 -4.16 -1.88
C LEU A 19 2.80 -4.97 -3.05
N ILE A 20 4.04 -5.47 -2.96
CA ILE A 20 4.60 -6.40 -3.93
C ILE A 20 3.81 -7.72 -3.93
N ASP A 21 3.58 -8.30 -2.75
CA ASP A 21 2.86 -9.56 -2.59
C ASP A 21 1.41 -9.45 -3.10
N VAL A 22 0.68 -8.42 -2.67
CA VAL A 22 -0.68 -8.15 -3.13
C VAL A 22 -0.72 -7.94 -4.65
N SER A 23 0.19 -7.13 -5.20
CA SER A 23 0.25 -6.92 -6.65
C SER A 23 0.55 -8.21 -7.42
N GLY A 24 1.27 -9.16 -6.82
CA GLY A 24 1.54 -10.48 -7.40
C GLY A 24 0.31 -11.40 -7.46
N LYS A 25 -0.65 -11.20 -6.55
CA LYS A 25 -1.86 -12.02 -6.41
C LYS A 25 -3.07 -11.44 -7.16
N LEU A 26 -3.09 -10.13 -7.41
CA LEU A 26 -4.19 -9.47 -8.10
C LEU A 26 -4.23 -9.77 -9.60
N PRO A 27 -5.43 -9.86 -10.22
CA PRO A 27 -5.54 -9.95 -11.68
C PRO A 27 -4.91 -8.72 -12.34
N LYS A 28 -4.00 -8.91 -13.30
CA LYS A 28 -3.26 -7.81 -13.96
C LYS A 28 -4.15 -6.81 -14.70
N THR A 29 -5.36 -7.20 -15.05
CA THR A 29 -6.37 -6.35 -15.72
C THR A 29 -7.25 -5.56 -14.74
N SER A 30 -7.15 -5.82 -13.44
CA SER A 30 -7.96 -5.17 -12.41
C SER A 30 -7.47 -3.75 -12.10
N LYS A 31 -8.39 -2.91 -11.61
CA LYS A 31 -8.04 -1.55 -11.15
C LYS A 31 -7.24 -1.60 -9.85
N GLU A 32 -7.50 -2.61 -9.02
CA GLU A 32 -6.79 -2.93 -7.79
C GLU A 32 -5.30 -3.19 -8.06
N TYR A 33 -4.98 -3.96 -9.10
CA TYR A 33 -3.59 -4.20 -9.49
C TYR A 33 -2.90 -2.88 -9.86
N VAL A 34 -3.54 -2.04 -10.68
CA VAL A 34 -2.99 -0.74 -11.10
C VAL A 34 -2.81 0.19 -9.90
N ALA A 35 -3.81 0.27 -9.02
CA ALA A 35 -3.76 1.09 -7.81
C ALA A 35 -2.65 0.61 -6.85
N SER A 36 -2.50 -0.70 -6.65
CA SER A 36 -1.48 -1.30 -5.79
C SER A 36 -0.07 -1.07 -6.34
N LYS A 37 0.14 -1.22 -7.65
CA LYS A 37 1.43 -0.89 -8.30
C LYS A 37 1.76 0.60 -8.21
N LYS A 38 0.75 1.48 -8.31
CA LYS A 38 0.95 2.92 -8.15
C LYS A 38 1.31 3.27 -6.70
N ALA A 39 0.60 2.72 -5.72
CA ALA A 39 0.94 2.87 -4.30
C ALA A 39 2.36 2.35 -4.00
N LEU A 40 2.75 1.21 -4.59
CA LEU A 40 4.10 0.65 -4.44
C LEU A 40 5.16 1.62 -4.97
N SER A 41 4.93 2.26 -6.12
CA SER A 41 5.90 3.22 -6.67
C SER A 41 6.18 4.38 -5.70
N TYR A 42 5.12 4.90 -5.04
CA TYR A 42 5.27 5.93 -4.00
C TYR A 42 5.91 5.38 -2.73
N ALA A 43 5.59 4.14 -2.33
CA ALA A 43 6.23 3.50 -1.19
C ALA A 43 7.74 3.31 -1.40
N MET A 44 8.15 2.90 -2.60
CA MET A 44 9.56 2.74 -2.98
C MET A 44 10.32 4.06 -2.96
N SER A 45 9.67 5.16 -3.35
CA SER A 45 10.26 6.51 -3.26
C SER A 45 10.08 7.18 -1.89
N LYS A 46 9.45 6.49 -0.93
CA LYS A 46 9.04 7.04 0.37
C LYS A 46 8.25 8.37 0.26
N ASP A 47 7.45 8.49 -0.80
CA ASP A 47 6.60 9.67 -1.04
C ASP A 47 5.29 9.53 -0.26
N LYS A 48 5.30 10.02 0.99
CA LYS A 48 4.14 10.01 1.88
C LYS A 48 2.92 10.69 1.27
N LYS A 49 3.07 11.87 0.66
CA LYS A 49 1.94 12.57 0.07
C LYS A 49 1.40 11.80 -1.14
N GLY A 50 2.29 11.31 -2.00
CA GLY A 50 1.95 10.53 -3.18
C GLY A 50 1.17 9.26 -2.84
N ILE A 51 1.61 8.50 -1.84
CA ILE A 51 0.89 7.28 -1.43
C ILE A 51 -0.48 7.62 -0.81
N MET A 52 -0.57 8.67 0.02
CA MET A 52 -1.84 9.13 0.59
C MET A 52 -2.85 9.54 -0.49
N ASP A 53 -2.42 10.37 -1.43
CA ASP A 53 -3.25 10.83 -2.55
C ASP A 53 -3.64 9.64 -3.44
N CYS A 54 -2.75 8.67 -3.63
CA CYS A 54 -3.05 7.44 -4.37
C CYS A 54 -4.15 6.62 -3.68
N ILE A 55 -4.07 6.43 -2.35
CA ILE A 55 -5.07 5.68 -1.59
C ILE A 55 -6.42 6.38 -1.67
N LYS A 56 -6.46 7.70 -1.43
CA LYS A 56 -7.70 8.50 -1.47
C LYS A 56 -8.36 8.46 -2.85
N ASN A 57 -7.58 8.66 -3.91
CA ASN A 57 -8.08 8.67 -5.29
C ASN A 57 -8.52 7.29 -5.79
N ASN A 58 -8.08 6.21 -5.14
CA ASN A 58 -8.41 4.82 -5.50
C ASN A 58 -9.06 4.09 -4.32
N PHE A 59 -9.78 4.80 -3.44
CA PHE A 59 -10.32 4.24 -2.20
C PHE A 59 -11.18 2.99 -2.42
N ALA A 60 -12.00 3.00 -3.48
CA ALA A 60 -12.83 1.85 -3.85
C ALA A 60 -11.99 0.60 -4.19
N CYS A 61 -10.78 0.75 -4.72
CA CYS A 61 -9.89 -0.37 -5.01
C CYS A 61 -9.31 -0.97 -3.72
N PHE A 62 -8.87 -0.13 -2.78
CA PHE A 62 -8.29 -0.59 -1.51
C PHE A 62 -9.32 -1.11 -0.50
N THR A 63 -10.61 -0.96 -0.83
CA THR A 63 -11.73 -1.46 -0.01
C THR A 63 -12.58 -2.51 -0.71
N SER A 64 -12.23 -2.89 -1.94
CA SER A 64 -12.93 -3.94 -2.68
C SER A 64 -12.64 -5.32 -2.10
N ASP A 65 -13.57 -6.25 -2.33
CA ASP A 65 -13.42 -7.63 -1.86
C ASP A 65 -12.22 -8.31 -2.51
N ILE A 66 -11.96 -8.04 -3.79
CA ILE A 66 -10.79 -8.56 -4.53
C ILE A 66 -9.48 -8.16 -3.86
N PHE A 67 -9.36 -6.91 -3.41
CA PHE A 67 -8.17 -6.46 -2.68
C PHE A 67 -8.09 -7.09 -1.29
N LYS A 68 -9.19 -7.09 -0.53
CA LYS A 68 -9.24 -7.63 0.83
C LYS A 68 -8.99 -9.13 0.90
N ASP A 69 -9.36 -9.88 -0.13
CA ASP A 69 -9.14 -11.32 -0.21
C ASP A 69 -7.65 -11.69 -0.26
N VAL A 70 -6.79 -10.78 -0.74
CA VAL A 70 -5.35 -11.03 -0.90
C VAL A 70 -4.47 -10.18 -0.01
N ALA A 71 -4.96 -9.04 0.45
CA ALA A 71 -4.23 -8.13 1.33
C ALA A 71 -4.15 -8.68 2.76
N SER A 72 -2.98 -8.56 3.38
CA SER A 72 -2.84 -8.88 4.79
C SER A 72 -3.57 -7.84 5.67
N GLY A 73 -3.94 -8.25 6.88
CA GLY A 73 -4.46 -7.33 7.89
C GLY A 73 -3.48 -6.20 8.20
N MET A 74 -2.17 -6.48 8.21
CA MET A 74 -1.12 -5.48 8.44
C MET A 74 -1.10 -4.41 7.35
N LEU A 75 -1.18 -4.79 6.08
CA LEU A 75 -1.25 -3.81 4.99
C LEU A 75 -2.50 -2.94 5.10
N VAL A 76 -3.66 -3.56 5.38
CA VAL A 76 -4.92 -2.81 5.52
C VAL A 76 -4.84 -1.80 6.67
N GLU A 77 -4.24 -2.17 7.80
CA GLU A 77 -4.01 -1.26 8.93
C GLU A 77 -3.02 -0.15 8.58
N ALA A 78 -1.90 -0.47 7.92
CA ALA A 78 -0.92 0.51 7.49
C ALA A 78 -1.52 1.54 6.51
N LEU A 79 -2.30 1.09 5.54
CA LEU A 79 -2.97 1.98 4.59
C LEU A 79 -3.99 2.89 5.29
N LYS A 80 -4.71 2.39 6.31
CA LYS A 80 -5.61 3.22 7.12
C LYS A 80 -4.85 4.31 7.87
N LEU A 81 -3.73 3.98 8.51
CA LEU A 81 -2.88 4.94 9.23
C LEU A 81 -2.30 6.03 8.32
N LEU A 82 -2.15 5.75 7.02
CA LEU A 82 -1.70 6.75 6.06
C LEU A 82 -2.78 7.76 5.71
N VAL A 83 -4.06 7.37 5.68
CA VAL A 83 -5.15 8.26 5.23
C VAL A 83 -5.95 8.90 6.36
N LEU A 84 -5.83 8.41 7.59
CA LEU A 84 -6.33 9.03 8.82
C LEU A 84 -5.41 10.16 9.28
#